data_AF-A0A9Q7TIG3-F1
#
_entry.id   AF-A0A9Q7TIG3-F1
#
_cell.length_a   1.000
_cell.length_b   1.000
_cell.length_c   1.000
_cell.angle_alpha   90.00
_cell.angle_beta   90.00
_cell.angle_gamma   90.00
#
_symmetry.space_group_name_H-M   'P 1'
#
loop_
_entity.id
_entity.type
_entity.pdbx_description
1 polymer ?
#
loop_
_entity_poly.entity_id
_entity_poly.type
_entity_poly.pdbx_seq_one_letter_code
_entity_poly.pdbx_strand_id
1 'polypeptide(L)'
;MVQETEAQAIASKVKGGRKGKATQPRVADNEATNESDTEAIDNNADEEIDSDSDHDNDGKQYNFRTLAKLLEPVPKLTSHNYYSWSAHIKSFLRCVPHAMKHLDGAYDKKHPKWNHTFDDALTNALCSTIDTTGEFNINYLILDIIREHHTFHNVWKKIENGLTNEATTISRHIALIAQLGELRMYNSDVQKLIQEIRTIQTESSLLGKPFADDTLFSNLQKCTIRHPMYKETVATNNPAPRVDPSQASARVAGSDDQNETPGDDEKDEKDADSTSAKVAAVMGLNAQEAGGHQ
;
A
#
# COMPACT_ATOMS: atom_id res chain seq x y z
N MET A 1 -60.41 12.89 -18.39
CA MET A 1 -59.55 12.12 -19.32
C MET A 1 -58.46 11.50 -18.49
N VAL A 2 -58.56 10.19 -18.26
CA VAL A 2 -57.63 9.39 -17.47
C VAL A 2 -56.68 8.72 -18.45
N GLN A 3 -55.37 8.92 -18.30
CA GLN A 3 -54.35 8.17 -19.03
C GLN A 3 -53.77 7.13 -18.08
N GLU A 4 -54.09 5.87 -18.36
CA GLU A 4 -53.43 4.70 -17.78
C GLU A 4 -52.11 4.47 -18.53
N THR A 5 -51.03 4.28 -17.78
CA THR A 5 -49.70 3.97 -18.33
C THR A 5 -49.38 2.52 -17.98
N GLU A 6 -49.43 1.66 -18.99
CA GLU A 6 -49.06 0.25 -18.94
C GLU A 6 -47.53 0.09 -18.84
N ALA A 7 -47.05 -0.75 -17.93
CA ALA A 7 -45.64 -1.07 -17.76
C ALA A 7 -45.29 -2.39 -18.48
N GLN A 8 -44.43 -2.32 -19.51
CA GLN A 8 -43.88 -3.50 -20.17
C GLN A 8 -42.62 -4.00 -19.44
N ALA A 9 -42.73 -5.22 -18.91
CA ALA A 9 -41.61 -5.99 -18.37
C ALA A 9 -40.81 -6.65 -19.51
N ILE A 10 -39.52 -6.29 -19.64
CA ILE A 10 -38.58 -6.98 -20.54
C ILE A 10 -37.75 -7.96 -19.72
N ALA A 11 -38.04 -9.25 -19.90
CA ALA A 11 -37.27 -10.36 -19.37
C ALA A 11 -36.04 -10.64 -20.27
N SER A 12 -34.83 -10.49 -19.74
CA SER A 12 -33.60 -10.89 -20.41
C SER A 12 -33.11 -12.25 -19.90
N LYS A 13 -33.26 -13.27 -20.76
CA LYS A 13 -32.63 -14.60 -20.61
C LYS A 13 -31.13 -14.49 -20.90
N VAL A 14 -30.28 -14.72 -19.91
CA VAL A 14 -28.84 -14.99 -20.14
C VAL A 14 -28.61 -16.49 -20.05
N LYS A 15 -28.27 -17.11 -21.19
CA LYS A 15 -27.88 -18.52 -21.33
C LYS A 15 -26.52 -18.55 -22.01
N GLY A 16 -25.47 -18.88 -21.27
CA GLY A 16 -24.11 -18.93 -21.80
C GLY A 16 -23.19 -19.75 -20.90
N GLY A 17 -23.29 -21.08 -21.00
CA GLY A 17 -22.32 -21.98 -20.40
C GLY A 17 -21.02 -21.98 -21.19
N ARG A 18 -19.88 -21.95 -20.49
CA ARG A 18 -18.59 -22.31 -21.08
C ARG A 18 -17.89 -23.36 -20.23
N LYS A 19 -17.63 -24.46 -20.92
CA LYS A 19 -17.15 -25.76 -20.48
C LYS A 19 -15.62 -25.78 -20.50
N GLY A 20 -15.04 -26.20 -19.38
CA GLY A 20 -13.77 -26.88 -19.14
C GLY A 20 -12.54 -26.68 -20.03
N LYS A 21 -11.39 -26.47 -19.37
CA LYS A 21 -10.17 -27.22 -19.69
C LYS A 21 -9.35 -27.41 -18.40
N ALA A 22 -9.31 -28.65 -17.92
CA ALA A 22 -8.42 -29.09 -16.85
C ALA A 22 -7.02 -29.31 -17.45
N THR A 23 -6.01 -28.74 -16.83
CA THR A 23 -4.60 -29.04 -17.13
C THR A 23 -4.05 -29.90 -16.00
N GLN A 24 -3.53 -31.07 -16.39
CA GLN A 24 -2.89 -32.07 -15.55
C GLN A 24 -1.69 -31.51 -14.74
N PRO A 25 -1.49 -31.95 -13.49
CA PRO A 25 -0.22 -31.78 -12.80
C PRO A 25 0.79 -32.80 -13.30
N ARG A 26 2.00 -32.31 -13.63
CA ARG A 26 3.16 -33.13 -13.97
C ARG A 26 3.77 -33.62 -12.66
N VAL A 27 3.64 -34.93 -12.43
CA VAL A 27 4.40 -35.69 -11.44
C VAL A 27 5.85 -35.74 -11.92
N ALA A 28 6.78 -35.35 -11.05
CA ALA A 28 8.18 -35.72 -11.14
C ALA A 28 8.53 -36.40 -9.82
N ASP A 29 8.53 -37.73 -9.86
CA ASP A 29 9.24 -38.58 -8.92
C ASP A 29 10.76 -38.54 -9.25
N ASN A 30 11.56 -39.02 -8.29
CA ASN A 30 13.01 -39.31 -8.31
C ASN A 30 13.83 -38.22 -7.57
N GLU A 31 14.75 -38.49 -6.64
CA GLU A 31 15.38 -39.75 -6.21
C GLU A 31 16.38 -39.45 -5.05
N ALA A 32 16.59 -40.47 -4.22
CA ALA A 32 17.73 -40.82 -3.34
C ALA A 32 18.35 -39.77 -2.39
N THR A 33 18.28 -40.00 -1.08
CA THR A 33 19.26 -40.74 -0.23
C THR A 33 20.55 -39.96 -0.02
N ASN A 34 20.78 -39.52 1.23
CA ASN A 34 22.10 -39.60 1.88
C ASN A 34 21.88 -39.60 3.39
N GLU A 35 22.19 -40.76 3.97
CA GLU A 35 22.51 -40.97 5.37
C GLU A 35 23.75 -40.12 5.71
N SER A 36 23.71 -39.39 6.82
CA SER A 36 24.92 -38.89 7.45
C SER A 36 24.83 -39.16 8.94
N ASP A 37 25.76 -40.01 9.38
CA ASP A 37 26.04 -40.46 10.74
C ASP A 37 25.96 -39.33 11.75
N THR A 38 25.16 -39.53 12.79
CA THR A 38 25.15 -38.68 13.98
C THR A 38 26.04 -39.35 15.02
N GLU A 39 27.27 -38.84 15.15
CA GLU A 39 28.16 -39.19 16.25
C GLU A 39 27.50 -38.79 17.57
N ALA A 40 27.34 -39.80 18.44
CA ALA A 40 26.99 -39.62 19.83
C ALA A 40 28.18 -38.96 20.56
N ILE A 41 28.00 -37.71 20.98
CA ILE A 41 28.85 -37.10 22.00
C ILE A 41 28.14 -37.28 23.34
N ASP A 42 28.54 -38.36 24.01
CA ASP A 42 28.27 -38.62 25.41
C ASP A 42 29.22 -37.71 26.21
N ASN A 43 28.69 -36.66 26.84
CA ASN A 43 29.41 -35.92 27.87
C ASN A 43 28.47 -35.64 29.03
N ASN A 44 28.57 -36.60 29.95
CA ASN A 44 28.18 -36.56 31.34
C ASN A 44 28.84 -35.35 32.02
N ALA A 45 28.05 -34.34 32.38
CA ALA A 45 28.42 -33.34 33.37
C ALA A 45 27.19 -33.01 34.20
N ASP A 46 27.17 -33.67 35.34
CA ASP A 46 26.35 -33.48 36.51
C ASP A 46 26.45 -32.01 36.96
N GLU A 47 25.46 -31.20 36.62
CA GLU A 47 25.17 -29.97 37.36
C GLU A 47 23.69 -30.04 37.76
N GLU A 48 23.45 -30.41 39.02
CA GLU A 48 22.22 -30.12 39.76
C GLU A 48 21.97 -28.61 39.71
N ILE A 49 21.29 -28.16 38.66
CA ILE A 49 20.62 -26.87 38.66
C ILE A 49 19.19 -27.18 39.08
N ASP A 50 18.92 -26.97 40.38
CA ASP A 50 17.58 -26.69 40.90
C ASP A 50 17.06 -25.40 40.24
N SER A 51 16.77 -25.48 38.94
CA SER A 51 15.96 -24.50 38.25
C SER A 51 14.53 -24.82 38.60
N ASP A 52 14.05 -24.11 39.62
CA ASP A 52 12.65 -23.75 39.84
C ASP A 52 12.17 -22.97 38.60
N SER A 53 12.20 -23.60 37.43
CA SER A 53 11.64 -23.04 36.22
C SER A 53 10.15 -23.27 36.37
N ASP A 54 9.46 -22.22 36.81
CA ASP A 54 8.07 -21.95 36.49
C ASP A 54 7.94 -22.03 34.96
N HIS A 55 7.88 -23.26 34.47
CA HIS A 55 7.53 -23.57 33.10
C HIS A 55 6.04 -23.24 33.07
N ASP A 56 5.74 -21.97 32.78
CA ASP A 56 4.46 -21.45 32.30
C ASP A 56 4.13 -22.13 30.96
N ASN A 57 4.03 -23.46 30.99
CA ASN A 57 3.73 -24.36 29.90
C ASN A 57 2.21 -24.50 29.71
N ASP A 58 1.48 -23.44 30.06
CA ASP A 58 0.04 -23.31 29.81
C ASP A 58 -0.24 -22.40 28.61
N GLY A 59 0.80 -22.09 27.82
CA GLY A 59 0.73 -21.35 26.58
C GLY A 59 -0.03 -22.13 25.52
N LYS A 60 -1.36 -22.12 25.57
CA LYS A 60 -2.25 -22.51 24.47
C LYS A 60 -1.78 -21.77 23.22
N GLN A 61 -0.99 -22.44 22.39
CA GLN A 61 -0.53 -21.86 21.15
C GLN A 61 -1.75 -21.56 20.29
N TYR A 62 -1.85 -20.31 19.87
CA TYR A 62 -2.90 -19.86 18.98
C TYR A 62 -2.62 -20.43 17.59
N ASN A 63 -3.38 -21.45 17.19
CA ASN A 63 -3.32 -21.93 15.81
C ASN A 63 -3.99 -20.93 14.85
N PHE A 64 -3.72 -21.10 13.55
CA PHE A 64 -4.28 -20.28 12.49
C PHE A 64 -5.81 -20.14 12.57
N ARG A 65 -6.54 -21.23 12.85
CA ARG A 65 -8.01 -21.22 12.91
C ARG A 65 -8.54 -20.29 14.00
N THR A 66 -7.89 -20.29 15.17
CA THR A 66 -8.25 -19.38 16.28
C THR A 66 -7.95 -17.93 15.90
N LEU A 67 -6.77 -17.65 15.35
CA LEU A 67 -6.40 -16.30 14.92
C LEU A 67 -7.31 -15.77 13.81
N ALA A 68 -7.61 -16.58 12.80
CA ALA A 68 -8.51 -16.22 11.72
C ALA A 68 -9.91 -15.89 12.23
N LYS A 69 -10.42 -16.66 13.20
CA LYS A 69 -11.72 -16.37 13.85
C LYS A 69 -11.70 -15.08 14.65
N LEU A 70 -10.59 -14.76 15.31
CA LEU A 70 -10.42 -13.49 16.02
C LEU A 70 -10.38 -12.28 15.06
N LEU A 71 -9.82 -12.47 13.87
CA LEU A 71 -9.71 -11.43 12.85
C LEU A 71 -10.93 -11.37 11.90
N GLU A 72 -11.88 -12.27 12.00
CA GLU A 72 -13.11 -12.28 11.19
C GLU A 72 -13.89 -10.95 11.21
N PRO A 73 -13.99 -10.22 12.34
CA PRO A 73 -14.65 -8.91 12.37
C PRO A 73 -13.84 -7.77 11.73
N VAL A 74 -12.56 -7.99 11.40
CA VAL A 74 -11.71 -6.96 10.81
C VAL A 74 -12.16 -6.70 9.37
N PRO A 75 -12.42 -5.44 8.97
CA PRO A 75 -12.76 -5.12 7.59
C PRO A 75 -11.65 -5.58 6.65
N LYS A 76 -12.00 -6.04 5.44
CA LYS A 76 -10.96 -6.48 4.51
C LYS A 76 -10.04 -5.31 4.12
N LEU A 77 -8.72 -5.55 4.11
CA LEU A 77 -7.74 -4.55 3.72
C LEU A 77 -7.89 -4.21 2.25
N THR A 78 -8.03 -2.92 1.98
CA THR A 78 -8.02 -2.29 0.67
C THR A 78 -7.01 -1.15 0.70
N SER A 79 -6.69 -0.60 -0.46
CA SER A 79 -5.81 0.56 -0.52
C SER A 79 -6.38 1.82 0.16
N HIS A 80 -7.68 1.85 0.50
CA HIS A 80 -8.36 3.00 1.09
C HIS A 80 -8.50 2.97 2.61
N ASN A 81 -8.42 1.79 3.23
CA ASN A 81 -8.72 1.65 4.65
C ASN A 81 -7.51 1.20 5.49
N TYR A 82 -6.29 1.30 4.96
CA TYR A 82 -5.07 0.85 5.64
C TYR A 82 -4.96 1.33 7.08
N TYR A 83 -5.15 2.62 7.36
CA TYR A 83 -4.99 3.15 8.72
C TYR A 83 -6.03 2.59 9.71
N SER A 84 -7.30 2.50 9.29
CA SER A 84 -8.35 1.90 10.10
C SER A 84 -8.11 0.41 10.30
N TRP A 85 -7.81 -0.32 9.23
CA TRP A 85 -7.45 -1.74 9.27
C TRP A 85 -6.26 -2.00 10.20
N SER A 86 -5.19 -1.22 10.07
CA SER A 86 -3.97 -1.33 10.86
C SER A 86 -4.23 -1.14 12.35
N ALA A 87 -5.07 -0.16 12.70
CA ALA A 87 -5.50 0.07 14.07
C ALA A 87 -6.29 -1.12 14.63
N HIS A 88 -7.22 -1.69 13.86
CA HIS A 88 -7.98 -2.88 14.25
C HIS A 88 -7.06 -4.09 14.47
N ILE A 89 -6.19 -4.40 13.50
CA ILE A 89 -5.23 -5.51 13.64
C ILE A 89 -4.37 -5.34 14.90
N LYS A 90 -3.73 -4.18 15.09
CA LYS A 90 -2.90 -3.93 16.29
C LYS A 90 -3.70 -4.07 17.59
N SER A 91 -4.96 -3.62 17.60
CA SER A 91 -5.81 -3.79 18.78
C SER A 91 -6.08 -5.26 19.10
N PHE A 92 -6.36 -6.10 18.08
CA PHE A 92 -6.55 -7.53 18.28
C PHE A 92 -5.26 -8.25 18.71
N LEU A 93 -4.13 -7.93 18.08
CA LEU A 93 -2.85 -8.56 18.40
C LEU A 93 -2.37 -8.26 19.81
N ARG A 94 -2.76 -7.13 20.42
CA ARG A 94 -2.50 -6.86 21.84
C ARG A 94 -3.19 -7.84 22.79
N CYS A 95 -4.27 -8.49 22.36
CA CYS A 95 -4.97 -9.52 23.13
C CYS A 95 -4.36 -10.91 22.96
N VAL A 96 -3.41 -11.09 22.04
CA VAL A 96 -2.73 -12.35 21.78
C VAL A 96 -1.32 -12.28 22.36
N PRO A 97 -0.97 -13.15 23.34
CA PRO A 97 0.37 -13.19 23.91
C PRO A 97 1.45 -13.27 22.82
N HIS A 98 2.53 -12.50 22.99
CA HIS A 98 3.69 -12.42 22.09
C HIS A 98 3.44 -11.88 20.67
N ALA A 99 2.20 -11.77 20.19
CA ALA A 99 1.91 -11.37 18.80
C ALA A 99 2.46 -9.98 18.46
N MET A 100 2.36 -9.02 19.38
CA MET A 100 2.97 -7.69 19.19
C MET A 100 4.49 -7.75 19.06
N LYS A 101 5.17 -8.68 19.74
CA LYS A 101 6.63 -8.85 19.61
C LYS A 101 7.04 -9.43 18.25
N HIS A 102 6.22 -10.31 17.69
CA HIS A 102 6.36 -10.75 16.30
C HIS A 102 6.08 -9.61 15.31
N LEU A 103 5.01 -8.82 15.54
CA LEU A 103 4.67 -7.67 14.69
C LEU A 103 5.81 -6.64 14.62
N ASP A 104 6.41 -6.33 15.78
CA ASP A 104 7.48 -5.34 15.91
C ASP A 104 8.84 -5.88 15.44
N GLY A 105 8.95 -7.19 15.15
CA GLY A 105 10.21 -7.84 14.77
C GLY A 105 11.17 -8.06 15.94
N ALA A 106 10.72 -7.89 17.19
CA ALA A 106 11.53 -8.11 18.38
C ALA A 106 11.86 -9.60 18.58
N TYR A 107 10.99 -10.50 18.09
CA TYR A 107 11.26 -11.93 18.01
C TYR A 107 11.65 -12.27 16.57
N ASP A 108 12.95 -12.40 16.34
CA ASP A 108 13.50 -12.91 15.09
C ASP A 108 13.77 -14.43 15.15
N LYS A 109 14.22 -15.02 14.05
CA LYS A 109 14.48 -16.47 13.97
C LYS A 109 15.53 -16.99 14.97
N LYS A 110 16.32 -16.11 15.58
CA LYS A 110 17.37 -16.47 16.56
C LYS A 110 16.88 -16.31 18.00
N HIS A 111 15.78 -15.59 18.21
CA HIS A 111 15.24 -15.33 19.54
C HIS A 111 14.62 -16.62 20.14
N PRO A 112 14.92 -16.99 21.40
CA PRO A 112 14.46 -18.26 21.98
C PRO A 112 12.93 -18.35 22.13
N LYS A 113 12.25 -17.21 22.25
CA LYS A 113 10.77 -17.13 22.27
C LYS A 113 10.13 -17.03 20.88
N TRP A 114 10.93 -17.03 19.81
CA TRP A 114 10.38 -17.04 18.46
C TRP A 114 9.88 -18.44 18.12
N ASN A 115 8.68 -18.49 17.56
CA ASN A 115 8.03 -19.73 17.19
C ASN A 115 7.59 -19.63 15.73
N HIS A 116 8.20 -20.45 14.87
CA HIS A 116 7.91 -20.52 13.43
C HIS A 116 6.42 -20.77 13.15
N THR A 117 5.84 -21.78 13.81
CA THR A 117 4.44 -22.16 13.62
C THR A 117 3.48 -21.03 13.98
N PHE A 118 3.77 -20.29 15.04
CA PHE A 118 2.98 -19.12 15.45
C PHE A 118 3.14 -17.94 14.48
N ASP A 119 4.36 -17.68 14.02
CA ASP A 119 4.65 -16.65 13.02
C ASP A 119 3.92 -16.91 11.70
N ASP A 120 3.93 -18.16 11.22
CA ASP A 120 3.16 -18.61 10.06
C ASP A 120 1.66 -18.45 10.27
N ALA A 121 1.16 -18.80 11.46
CA ALA A 121 -0.25 -18.68 11.79
C ALA A 121 -0.71 -17.20 11.78
N LEU A 122 0.11 -16.29 12.33
CA LEU A 122 -0.11 -14.85 12.28
C LEU A 122 -0.09 -14.33 10.85
N THR A 123 0.90 -14.75 10.05
CA THR A 123 1.05 -14.35 8.65
C THR A 123 -0.15 -14.77 7.81
N ASN A 124 -0.56 -16.03 7.91
CA ASN A 124 -1.73 -16.53 7.19
C ASN A 124 -3.02 -15.85 7.65
N ALA A 125 -3.19 -15.62 8.96
CA ALA A 125 -4.36 -14.92 9.49
C ALA A 125 -4.42 -13.48 8.98
N LEU A 126 -3.29 -12.76 8.96
CA LEU A 126 -3.19 -11.42 8.39
C LEU A 126 -3.55 -11.40 6.90
N CYS A 127 -2.95 -12.29 6.10
CA CYS A 127 -3.23 -12.40 4.68
C CYS A 127 -4.71 -12.71 4.39
N SER A 128 -5.38 -13.47 5.27
CA SER A 128 -6.82 -13.74 5.15
C SER A 128 -7.69 -12.49 5.29
N THR A 129 -7.18 -11.42 5.91
CA THR A 129 -7.89 -10.14 6.03
C THR A 129 -7.73 -9.26 4.80
N ILE A 130 -6.96 -9.66 3.78
CA ILE A 130 -6.76 -8.85 2.59
C ILE A 130 -7.91 -9.06 1.58
N ASP A 131 -8.44 -7.99 1.00
CA ASP A 131 -9.39 -8.11 -0.11
C ASP A 131 -8.64 -8.45 -1.39
N THR A 132 -8.99 -9.59 -1.99
CA THR A 132 -8.40 -10.07 -3.25
C THR A 132 -9.30 -9.84 -4.46
N THR A 133 -10.50 -9.30 -4.27
CA THR A 133 -11.56 -9.27 -5.29
C THR A 133 -12.15 -7.88 -5.54
N GLY A 134 -12.09 -6.97 -4.56
CA GLY A 134 -12.64 -5.62 -4.69
C GLY A 134 -11.89 -4.73 -5.68
N GLU A 135 -12.54 -3.64 -6.11
CA GLU A 135 -11.96 -2.63 -7.01
C GLU A 135 -10.66 -2.03 -6.48
N PHE A 136 -10.54 -1.91 -5.15
CA PHE A 136 -9.37 -1.37 -4.45
C PHE A 136 -8.51 -2.45 -3.80
N ASN A 137 -8.55 -3.68 -4.36
CA ASN A 137 -7.71 -4.78 -3.90
C ASN A 137 -6.22 -4.42 -4.01
N ILE A 138 -5.42 -5.05 -3.14
CA ILE A 138 -3.98 -4.85 -3.09
C ILE A 138 -3.24 -6.10 -3.57
N ASN A 139 -3.79 -6.79 -4.57
CA ASN A 139 -3.26 -8.08 -5.07
C ASN A 139 -1.78 -7.99 -5.50
N TYR A 140 -1.34 -6.83 -5.98
CA TYR A 140 0.07 -6.61 -6.33
C TYR A 140 1.00 -6.77 -5.11
N LEU A 141 0.58 -6.31 -3.92
CA LEU A 141 1.32 -6.52 -2.67
C LEU A 141 1.29 -7.99 -2.26
N ILE A 142 0.15 -8.67 -2.42
CA ILE A 142 0.03 -10.09 -2.07
C ILE A 142 0.98 -10.95 -2.91
N LEU A 143 1.09 -10.70 -4.21
CA LEU A 143 2.01 -11.43 -5.08
C LEU A 143 3.46 -11.25 -4.63
N ASP A 144 3.84 -10.04 -4.21
CA ASP A 144 5.18 -9.75 -3.69
C ASP A 144 5.42 -10.41 -2.31
N ILE A 145 4.39 -10.46 -1.48
CA ILE A 145 4.41 -11.14 -0.18
C ILE A 145 4.54 -12.66 -0.34
N ILE A 146 3.81 -13.27 -1.28
CA ILE A 146 3.80 -14.74 -1.49
C ILE A 146 5.11 -15.22 -2.13
N ARG A 147 5.72 -14.42 -3.01
CA ARG A 147 6.95 -14.82 -3.72
C ARG A 147 8.17 -14.95 -2.81
N GLU A 148 8.12 -14.33 -1.64
CA GLU A 148 9.23 -14.29 -0.70
C GLU A 148 8.75 -14.89 0.63
N HIS A 149 9.53 -15.81 1.21
CA HIS A 149 9.20 -16.42 2.50
C HIS A 149 9.46 -15.42 3.64
N HIS A 150 8.47 -14.60 3.92
CA HIS A 150 8.55 -13.54 4.91
C HIS A 150 8.09 -14.00 6.29
N THR A 151 8.77 -13.49 7.32
CA THR A 151 8.22 -13.49 8.68
C THR A 151 7.02 -12.56 8.77
N PHE A 152 6.19 -12.73 9.79
CA PHE A 152 5.05 -11.87 10.06
C PHE A 152 5.41 -10.38 10.07
N HIS A 153 6.53 -10.03 10.72
CA HIS A 153 7.08 -8.67 10.72
C HIS A 153 7.33 -8.14 9.31
N ASN A 154 7.98 -8.94 8.45
CA ASN A 154 8.34 -8.51 7.11
C ASN A 154 7.10 -8.34 6.24
N VAL A 155 6.11 -9.23 6.36
CA VAL A 155 4.81 -9.07 5.69
C VAL A 155 4.14 -7.77 6.11
N TRP A 156 4.07 -7.52 7.42
CA TRP A 156 3.52 -6.29 7.96
C TRP A 156 4.23 -5.06 7.41
N LYS A 157 5.57 -5.04 7.43
CA LYS A 157 6.38 -3.93 6.91
C LYS A 157 6.22 -3.73 5.40
N LYS A 158 6.10 -4.80 4.62
CA LYS A 158 5.82 -4.69 3.18
C LYS A 158 4.45 -4.08 2.91
N ILE A 159 3.42 -4.47 3.67
CA ILE A 159 2.09 -3.86 3.56
C ILE A 159 2.15 -2.39 3.96
N GLU A 160 2.77 -2.08 5.11
CA GLU A 160 2.93 -0.72 5.61
C GLU A 160 3.64 0.14 4.56
N ASN A 161 4.85 -0.23 4.15
CA ASN A 161 5.61 0.50 3.14
C ASN A 161 4.84 0.58 1.81
N GLY A 162 4.23 -0.50 1.34
CA GLY A 162 3.50 -0.52 0.07
C GLY A 162 2.28 0.42 0.04
N LEU A 163 1.69 0.69 1.21
CA LEU A 163 0.49 1.53 1.35
C LEU A 163 0.77 2.92 1.93
N THR A 164 1.94 3.12 2.57
CA THR A 164 2.34 4.41 3.16
C THR A 164 3.56 5.04 2.49
N ASN A 165 4.18 4.39 1.50
CA ASN A 165 5.33 4.96 0.80
C ASN A 165 4.93 6.30 0.17
N GLU A 166 5.64 7.34 0.57
CA GLU A 166 5.42 8.71 0.11
C GLU A 166 5.44 8.82 -1.42
N ALA A 167 6.34 8.10 -2.10
CA ALA A 167 6.38 8.10 -3.56
C ALA A 167 5.09 7.52 -4.17
N THR A 168 4.50 6.50 -3.54
CA THR A 168 3.22 5.91 -3.97
C THR A 168 2.06 6.85 -3.66
N THR A 169 2.07 7.48 -2.48
CA THR A 169 1.10 8.52 -2.10
C THR A 169 1.13 9.71 -3.06
N ILE A 170 2.34 10.18 -3.41
CA ILE A 170 2.55 11.27 -4.38
C ILE A 170 2.07 10.83 -5.77
N SER A 171 2.48 9.65 -6.24
CA SER A 171 2.05 9.12 -7.54
C SER A 171 0.53 9.02 -7.63
N ARG A 172 -0.13 8.50 -6.59
CA ARG A 172 -1.58 8.41 -6.50
C ARG A 172 -2.24 9.78 -6.45
N HIS A 173 -1.68 10.72 -5.71
CA HIS A 173 -2.17 12.10 -5.67
C HIS A 173 -2.07 12.78 -7.05
N ILE A 174 -0.96 12.57 -7.79
CA ILE A 174 -0.80 13.03 -9.17
C ILE A 174 -1.86 12.40 -10.08
N ALA A 175 -2.13 11.10 -9.93
CA ALA A 175 -3.19 10.42 -10.68
C ALA A 175 -4.58 11.02 -10.39
N LEU A 176 -4.88 11.35 -9.13
CA LEU A 176 -6.13 12.04 -8.76
C LEU A 176 -6.22 13.45 -9.36
N ILE A 177 -5.12 14.20 -9.39
CA ILE A 177 -5.07 15.51 -10.07
C ILE A 177 -5.40 15.35 -11.56
N ALA A 178 -4.81 14.35 -12.22
CA ALA A 178 -5.08 14.05 -13.63
C ALA A 178 -6.55 13.67 -13.85
N GLN A 179 -7.09 12.74 -13.05
CA GLN A 179 -8.49 12.34 -13.11
C GLN A 179 -9.44 13.54 -12.91
N LEU A 180 -9.16 14.39 -11.94
CA LEU A 180 -9.96 15.60 -11.66
C LEU A 180 -9.95 16.55 -12.86
N GLY A 181 -8.80 16.73 -13.52
CA GLY A 181 -8.66 17.55 -14.72
C GLY A 181 -9.30 16.95 -15.98
N GLU A 182 -9.45 15.63 -16.02
CA GLU A 182 -10.07 14.89 -17.12
C GLU A 182 -11.59 14.71 -16.98
N LEU A 183 -12.18 15.07 -15.83
CA LEU A 183 -13.61 14.98 -15.60
C LEU A 183 -14.41 15.66 -16.72
N ARG A 184 -15.52 15.04 -17.09
CA ARG A 184 -16.47 15.54 -18.07
C ARG A 184 -17.87 15.27 -17.58
N MET A 185 -18.77 16.20 -17.83
CA MET A 185 -20.18 16.01 -17.54
C MET A 185 -20.83 15.19 -18.66
N TYR A 186 -21.26 13.98 -18.36
CA TYR A 186 -21.97 13.11 -19.30
C TYR A 186 -23.49 13.29 -19.15
N ASN A 187 -24.23 13.27 -20.27
CA ASN A 187 -25.70 13.36 -20.30
C ASN A 187 -26.31 14.55 -19.52
N SER A 188 -25.55 15.64 -19.39
CA SER A 188 -25.97 16.80 -18.59
C SER A 188 -26.22 16.47 -17.10
N ASP A 189 -25.69 15.35 -16.59
CA ASP A 189 -25.93 14.92 -15.21
C ASP A 189 -24.93 15.57 -14.23
N VAL A 190 -25.31 16.74 -13.73
CA VAL A 190 -24.56 17.47 -12.71
C VAL A 190 -24.43 16.68 -11.39
N GLN A 191 -25.44 15.88 -11.02
CA GLN A 191 -25.40 15.14 -9.75
C GLN A 191 -24.32 14.06 -9.80
N LYS A 192 -24.23 13.34 -10.92
CA LYS A 192 -23.17 12.36 -11.14
C LYS A 192 -21.78 13.01 -11.12
N LEU A 193 -21.61 14.15 -11.79
CA LEU A 193 -20.34 14.89 -11.75
C LEU A 193 -19.95 15.32 -10.32
N ILE A 194 -20.91 15.83 -9.54
CA ILE A 194 -20.68 16.20 -8.13
C ILE A 194 -20.27 14.98 -7.31
N GLN A 195 -20.89 13.82 -7.55
CA GLN A 195 -20.55 12.58 -6.86
C GLN A 195 -19.13 12.10 -7.20
N GLU A 196 -18.72 12.18 -8.47
CA GLU A 196 -17.35 11.86 -8.89
C GLU A 196 -16.33 12.79 -8.23
N ILE A 197 -16.58 14.11 -8.20
CA ILE A 197 -15.73 15.10 -7.51
C ILE A 197 -15.62 14.78 -6.01
N ARG A 198 -16.74 14.48 -5.35
CA ARG A 198 -16.74 14.11 -3.92
C ARG A 198 -15.97 12.82 -3.64
N THR A 199 -16.03 11.86 -4.56
CA THR A 199 -15.28 10.60 -4.47
C THR A 199 -13.78 10.87 -4.53
N ILE A 200 -13.34 11.66 -5.54
CA ILE A 200 -11.94 12.10 -5.67
C ILE A 200 -11.47 12.88 -4.43
N GLN A 201 -12.29 13.79 -3.91
CA GLN A 201 -11.95 14.55 -2.70
C GLN A 201 -11.81 13.65 -1.47
N THR A 202 -12.69 12.68 -1.31
CA THR A 202 -12.62 11.69 -0.22
C THR A 202 -11.33 10.89 -0.31
N GLU A 203 -10.99 10.41 -1.51
CA GLU A 203 -9.75 9.67 -1.75
C GLU A 203 -8.51 10.53 -1.46
N SER A 204 -8.48 11.78 -1.93
CA SER A 204 -7.36 12.70 -1.67
C SER A 204 -7.22 13.05 -0.18
N SER A 205 -8.34 13.10 0.55
CA SER A 205 -8.35 13.30 2.01
C SER A 205 -7.75 12.10 2.74
N LEU A 206 -8.00 10.87 2.27
CA LEU A 206 -7.37 9.66 2.82
C LEU A 206 -5.85 9.63 2.61
N LEU A 207 -5.36 10.30 1.57
CA LEU A 207 -3.93 10.51 1.32
C LEU A 207 -3.33 11.68 2.14
N GLY A 208 -4.11 12.31 3.02
CA GLY A 208 -3.67 13.43 3.86
C GLY A 208 -3.49 14.75 3.11
N LYS A 209 -3.94 14.84 1.85
CA LYS A 209 -3.82 16.03 1.00
C LYS A 209 -5.16 16.33 0.32
N PRO A 210 -6.19 16.77 1.04
CA PRO A 210 -7.47 17.17 0.42
C PRO A 210 -7.25 18.29 -0.59
N PHE A 211 -8.00 18.30 -1.70
CA PHE A 211 -7.97 19.45 -2.61
C PHE A 211 -8.65 20.65 -1.95
N ALA A 212 -8.13 21.85 -2.24
CA ALA A 212 -8.77 23.09 -1.83
C ALA A 212 -10.12 23.26 -2.53
N ASP A 213 -11.09 23.87 -1.84
CA ASP A 213 -12.45 24.10 -2.36
C ASP A 213 -12.42 24.85 -3.70
N ASP A 214 -11.53 25.82 -3.86
CA ASP A 214 -11.35 26.58 -5.10
C ASP A 214 -10.93 25.68 -6.28
N THR A 215 -10.13 24.65 -6.01
CA THR A 215 -9.70 23.68 -7.04
C THR A 215 -10.87 22.79 -7.47
N LEU A 216 -11.66 22.31 -6.51
CA LEU A 216 -12.85 21.51 -6.79
C LEU A 216 -13.88 22.33 -7.57
N PHE A 217 -14.12 23.57 -7.12
CA PHE A 217 -15.05 24.50 -7.75
C PHE A 217 -14.61 24.87 -9.17
N SER A 218 -13.33 25.16 -9.38
CA SER A 218 -12.78 25.45 -10.72
C SER A 218 -13.00 24.28 -11.69
N ASN A 219 -12.79 23.05 -11.25
CA ASN A 219 -13.02 21.87 -12.09
C ASN A 219 -14.51 21.66 -12.40
N LEU A 220 -15.39 21.84 -11.42
CA LEU A 220 -16.84 21.82 -11.63
C LEU A 220 -17.29 22.86 -12.67
N GLN A 221 -16.75 24.09 -12.59
CA GLN A 221 -17.01 25.15 -13.57
C GLN A 221 -16.49 24.79 -14.97
N LYS A 222 -15.26 24.30 -15.08
CA LYS A 222 -14.68 23.85 -16.36
C LYS A 222 -15.54 22.78 -17.03
N CYS A 223 -16.06 21.83 -16.25
CA CYS A 223 -16.92 20.76 -16.76
C CYS A 223 -18.29 21.29 -17.22
N THR A 224 -18.90 22.20 -16.45
CA THR A 224 -20.25 22.73 -16.73
C THR A 224 -20.25 23.75 -17.88
N ILE A 225 -19.23 24.61 -18.00
CA ILE A 225 -19.11 25.61 -19.09
C ILE A 225 -19.00 24.95 -20.47
N ARG A 226 -18.41 23.75 -20.55
CA ARG A 226 -18.31 22.99 -21.81
C ARG A 226 -19.67 22.46 -22.28
N HIS A 227 -20.70 22.48 -21.44
CA HIS A 227 -22.01 21.95 -21.76
C HIS A 227 -22.99 23.07 -22.16
N PRO A 228 -23.66 22.99 -23.33
CA PRO A 228 -24.52 24.05 -23.85
C PRO A 228 -25.61 24.50 -22.87
N MET A 229 -26.24 23.55 -22.18
CA MET A 229 -27.33 23.82 -21.23
C MET A 229 -26.89 24.70 -20.05
N TYR A 230 -25.66 24.55 -19.56
CA TYR A 230 -25.19 25.22 -18.33
C TYR A 230 -24.29 26.41 -18.61
N LYS A 231 -23.78 26.55 -19.84
CA LYS A 231 -22.85 27.59 -20.23
C LYS A 231 -23.38 29.00 -19.92
N GLU A 232 -24.63 29.29 -20.27
CA GLU A 232 -25.23 30.61 -20.01
C GLU A 232 -25.41 30.87 -18.51
N THR A 233 -25.99 29.91 -17.78
CA THR A 233 -26.20 30.02 -16.33
C THR A 233 -24.89 30.26 -15.57
N VAL A 234 -23.82 29.53 -15.92
CA VAL A 234 -22.51 29.71 -15.28
C VAL A 234 -21.91 31.07 -15.62
N ALA A 235 -22.03 31.53 -16.88
CA ALA A 235 -21.54 32.83 -17.30
C ALA A 235 -22.28 34.00 -16.62
N THR A 236 -23.60 33.85 -16.37
CA THR A 236 -24.39 34.86 -15.65
C THR A 236 -24.02 34.94 -14.17
N ASN A 237 -23.84 33.79 -13.52
CA ASN A 237 -23.57 33.74 -12.08
C ASN A 237 -22.12 34.10 -11.73
N ASN A 238 -21.20 33.91 -12.67
CA ASN A 238 -19.78 34.23 -12.49
C ASN A 238 -19.35 35.23 -13.57
N PRO A 239 -19.85 36.49 -13.51
CA PRO A 239 -19.43 37.50 -14.47
C PRO A 239 -17.92 37.64 -14.35
N ALA A 240 -17.21 37.43 -15.46
CA ALA A 240 -15.77 37.67 -15.50
C ALA A 240 -15.51 39.06 -14.88
N PRO A 241 -14.50 39.21 -14.01
CA PRO A 241 -14.15 40.52 -13.47
C PRO A 241 -14.06 41.47 -14.66
N ARG A 242 -14.95 42.47 -14.69
CA ARG A 242 -14.91 43.46 -15.75
C ARG A 242 -13.60 44.19 -15.58
N VAL A 243 -12.59 43.75 -16.33
CA VAL A 243 -11.33 44.48 -16.47
C VAL A 243 -11.75 45.81 -17.03
N ASP A 244 -11.70 46.84 -16.19
CA ASP A 244 -12.02 48.19 -16.60
C ASP A 244 -11.05 48.54 -17.74
N PRO A 245 -11.54 48.77 -18.97
CA PRO A 245 -10.68 49.10 -20.10
C PRO A 245 -9.78 50.32 -19.80
N SER A 246 -10.19 51.20 -18.89
CA SER A 246 -9.40 52.34 -18.45
C SER A 246 -8.16 51.97 -17.62
N GLN A 247 -8.11 50.78 -16.99
CA GLN A 247 -6.91 50.27 -16.31
C GLN A 247 -5.95 49.53 -17.26
N ALA A 248 -6.40 49.12 -18.45
CA ALA A 248 -5.54 48.46 -19.44
C ALA A 248 -4.59 49.45 -20.16
N SER A 249 -4.88 50.76 -20.13
CA SER A 249 -4.10 51.79 -20.83
C SER A 249 -2.87 52.32 -20.07
N ALA A 250 -2.60 51.90 -18.83
CA ALA A 250 -1.53 52.48 -18.00
C ALA A 250 -0.24 51.62 -17.88
N ARG A 251 -0.08 50.53 -18.65
CA ARG A 251 1.12 49.66 -18.60
C ARG A 251 1.89 49.61 -19.91
N VAL A 252 2.18 50.75 -20.51
CA VAL A 252 3.21 50.89 -21.56
C VAL A 252 3.91 52.24 -21.36
N ALA A 253 4.84 52.32 -20.40
CA ALA A 253 5.94 53.29 -20.39
C ALA A 253 6.78 53.13 -19.11
N GLY A 254 8.09 52.90 -19.28
CA GLY A 254 9.14 53.08 -18.25
C GLY A 254 9.46 51.83 -17.44
N SER A 255 10.71 51.39 -17.29
CA SER A 255 12.00 51.94 -17.71
C SER A 255 12.92 50.78 -18.09
N ASP A 256 13.69 51.05 -19.15
CA ASP A 256 14.87 50.32 -19.56
C ASP A 256 16.00 50.83 -18.67
N ASP A 257 16.21 50.21 -17.50
CA ASP A 257 17.38 50.46 -16.66
C ASP A 257 18.18 49.17 -16.54
N GLN A 258 19.30 49.21 -17.25
CA GLN A 258 20.42 48.32 -17.11
C GLN A 258 21.00 48.39 -15.68
N ASN A 259 21.77 47.34 -15.37
CA ASN A 259 22.82 47.33 -14.36
C ASN A 259 22.38 46.99 -12.93
N GLU A 260 22.59 45.74 -12.53
CA GLU A 260 23.70 45.37 -11.63
C GLU A 260 23.54 43.91 -11.19
N THR A 261 24.53 43.10 -11.55
CA THR A 261 24.77 41.77 -11.01
C THR A 261 25.37 41.92 -9.61
N PRO A 262 24.75 41.44 -8.52
CA PRO A 262 25.44 41.24 -7.26
C PRO A 262 26.07 39.85 -7.26
N GLY A 263 27.33 39.83 -6.86
CA GLY A 263 28.23 38.69 -6.99
C GLY A 263 27.81 37.43 -6.25
N ASP A 264 28.44 36.36 -6.72
CA ASP A 264 28.60 35.09 -6.06
C ASP A 264 29.16 35.31 -4.64
N ASP A 265 28.32 35.12 -3.63
CA ASP A 265 28.77 34.81 -2.27
C ASP A 265 28.75 33.29 -2.11
N GLU A 266 29.85 32.69 -2.57
CA GLU A 266 30.33 31.36 -2.23
C GLU A 266 30.53 31.28 -0.72
N LYS A 267 29.55 30.71 -0.01
CA LYS A 267 29.76 30.25 1.37
C LYS A 267 30.16 28.79 1.33
N ASP A 268 31.47 28.59 1.47
CA ASP A 268 32.09 27.36 1.95
C ASP A 268 31.40 26.90 3.24
N GLU A 269 30.48 25.94 3.11
CA GLU A 269 30.01 25.17 4.25
C GLU A 269 31.00 24.04 4.51
N LYS A 270 31.76 24.28 5.57
CA LYS A 270 32.84 23.49 6.14
C LYS A 270 32.41 22.04 6.38
N ASP A 271 33.00 21.11 5.65
CA ASP A 271 32.98 19.67 5.92
C ASP A 271 33.56 19.41 7.32
N ALA A 272 32.69 19.08 8.26
CA ALA A 272 33.04 18.46 9.53
C ALA A 272 32.90 16.94 9.37
N ASP A 273 34.01 16.32 9.01
CA ASP A 273 34.57 15.09 9.56
C ASP A 273 33.57 14.19 10.34
N SER A 274 33.08 13.14 9.69
CA SER A 274 32.58 11.95 10.37
C SER A 274 33.15 10.69 9.75
N THR A 275 34.27 10.32 10.35
CA THR A 275 34.93 9.02 10.35
C THR A 275 33.93 7.85 10.37
N SER A 276 33.87 7.07 9.30
CA SER A 276 33.44 5.67 9.37
C SER A 276 34.35 4.82 8.49
N ALA A 277 35.38 4.29 9.15
CA ALA A 277 36.27 3.28 8.64
C ALA A 277 35.55 1.94 8.38
N LYS A 278 36.21 1.13 7.53
CA LYS A 278 36.01 -0.31 7.24
C LYS A 278 35.00 -0.67 6.14
N VAL A 279 35.41 -0.39 4.90
CA VAL A 279 35.14 -1.31 3.79
C VAL A 279 36.06 -2.52 3.97
N ALA A 280 35.49 -3.63 4.45
CA ALA A 280 36.14 -4.93 4.44
C ALA A 280 36.13 -5.46 3.00
N ALA A 281 37.30 -5.92 2.59
CA ALA A 281 37.61 -6.42 1.28
C ALA A 281 36.69 -7.58 0.85
N VAL A 282 36.25 -7.46 -0.40
CA VAL A 282 35.69 -8.52 -1.23
C VAL A 282 36.76 -9.62 -1.40
N MET A 283 36.54 -10.75 -0.73
CA MET A 283 36.98 -12.08 -1.13
C MET A 283 35.72 -12.95 -1.15
N GLY A 284 35.40 -13.78 -2.11
CA GLY A 284 36.08 -14.20 -3.32
C GLY A 284 35.26 -15.37 -3.88
N LEU A 285 35.01 -15.39 -5.18
CA LEU A 285 34.60 -16.58 -5.93
C LEU A 285 35.20 -16.47 -7.32
N ASN A 286 36.29 -17.19 -7.55
CA ASN A 286 36.46 -18.02 -8.73
C ASN A 286 37.56 -19.04 -8.47
N ALA A 287 37.14 -20.30 -8.46
CA ALA A 287 38.01 -21.46 -8.54
C ALA A 287 38.60 -21.54 -9.95
N GLN A 288 39.89 -21.82 -10.05
CA GLN A 288 40.42 -22.60 -11.14
C GLN A 288 41.62 -23.42 -10.66
N GLU A 289 41.44 -24.74 -10.72
CA GLU A 289 42.44 -25.78 -10.49
C GLU A 289 43.61 -25.63 -11.47
N ALA A 290 44.82 -25.83 -10.95
CA ALA A 290 45.98 -26.31 -11.71
C ALA A 290 46.86 -27.14 -10.76
N GLY A 291 47.20 -28.34 -11.20
CA GLY A 291 47.71 -29.45 -10.38
C GLY A 291 49.17 -29.40 -9.94
N GLY A 292 49.58 -30.49 -9.28
CA GLY A 292 50.96 -30.86 -8.95
C GLY A 292 51.00 -31.68 -7.65
N HIS A 293 51.12 -33.02 -7.67
CA HIS A 293 52.40 -33.78 -7.58
C HIS A 293 53.29 -33.26 -6.43
N GLN A 294 53.62 -33.98 -5.36
CA GLN A 294 54.00 -35.39 -5.16
C GLN A 294 53.65 -35.85 -3.74
#